data_AF-A0A353G890-F1
#
_entry.id   AF-A0A353G890-F1
#
_cell.length_a   1.000
_cell.length_b   1.000
_cell.length_c   1.000
_cell.angle_alpha   90.00
_cell.angle_beta   90.00
_cell.angle_gamma   90.00
#
_symmetry.space_group_name_H-M   'P 1'
#
loop_
_entity.id
_entity.type
_entity.pdbx_description
1 polymer ?
#
loop_
_entity_poly.entity_id
_entity_poly.type
_entity_poly.pdbx_seq_one_letter_code
_entity_poly.pdbx_strand_id
1 'polypeptide(L)'
;MSNRTPEDGIHELVFRRYTDNVEARYFEHNLWLIDDALAFLPYISSDRTMHGGGRKTGDKVTDIAFFDDSMVLGDNDGTTITIVEFKRPSRNDYSFGNVKSDPVLQVIETLEKATERGSITKSDGTFFAFRGVVRRFAFIIADLTPSLVKVLKKHDFKNDWNPEIFVRYRDNEEIFVQAFGYDTLVANAKKRNQAFFSVLLGE
;
A
#
# COMPACT_ATOMS: atom_id res chain seq x y z
N MET A 1 0.88 14.51 -25.77
CA MET A 1 0.37 14.95 -24.46
C MET A 1 0.04 13.69 -23.67
N SER A 2 0.68 13.50 -22.51
CA SER A 2 0.53 12.28 -21.71
C SER A 2 -0.90 12.20 -21.13
N ASN A 3 -1.63 11.14 -21.45
CA ASN A 3 -2.94 10.82 -20.83
C ASN A 3 -2.69 10.42 -19.37
N ARG A 4 -2.56 11.39 -18.47
CA ARG A 4 -2.52 11.14 -17.03
C ARG A 4 -3.94 10.92 -16.51
N THR A 5 -4.20 9.75 -15.94
CA THR A 5 -5.45 9.46 -15.24
C THR A 5 -5.43 10.12 -13.85
N PRO A 6 -6.59 10.38 -13.22
CA PRO A 6 -6.64 10.88 -11.84
C PRO A 6 -5.93 9.97 -10.83
N GLU A 7 -5.90 8.68 -11.11
CA GLU A 7 -5.08 7.70 -10.39
C GLU A 7 -3.60 8.09 -10.44
N ASP A 8 -3.07 8.35 -11.65
CA ASP A 8 -1.67 8.72 -11.85
C ASP A 8 -1.26 9.97 -11.05
N GLY A 9 -2.18 10.92 -10.86
CA GLY A 9 -1.93 12.14 -10.08
C GLY A 9 -1.84 11.89 -8.58
N ILE A 10 -2.67 10.99 -8.03
CA ILE A 10 -2.61 10.64 -6.61
C ILE A 10 -1.40 9.75 -6.33
N HIS A 11 -1.08 8.82 -7.23
CA HIS A 11 0.17 8.09 -7.18
C HIS A 11 1.35 9.03 -7.14
N GLU A 12 1.49 9.95 -8.10
CA GLU A 12 2.60 10.90 -8.13
C GLU A 12 2.68 11.80 -6.87
N LEU A 13 1.54 12.07 -6.22
CA LEU A 13 1.48 12.75 -4.93
C LEU A 13 1.95 11.87 -3.76
N VAL A 14 1.57 10.59 -3.72
CA VAL A 14 1.90 9.68 -2.60
C VAL A 14 3.28 9.05 -2.77
N PHE A 15 3.64 8.61 -3.98
CA PHE A 15 4.92 8.02 -4.34
C PHE A 15 5.15 8.08 -5.87
N ARG A 16 6.29 8.61 -6.34
CA ARG A 16 6.57 8.67 -7.78
C ARG A 16 6.71 7.27 -8.40
N ARG A 17 5.95 7.00 -9.46
CA ARG A 17 6.04 5.74 -10.21
C ARG A 17 7.44 5.48 -10.78
N TYR A 18 7.79 4.21 -10.90
CA TYR A 18 9.05 3.69 -11.47
C TYR A 18 10.32 4.00 -10.66
N THR A 19 10.17 4.47 -9.44
CA THR A 19 11.27 4.77 -8.53
C THR A 19 11.27 3.81 -7.34
N ASP A 20 12.43 3.63 -6.74
CA ASP A 20 12.55 3.15 -5.37
C ASP A 20 13.22 4.24 -4.53
N ASN A 21 13.21 4.11 -3.21
CA ASN A 21 13.81 5.08 -2.29
C ASN A 21 15.37 5.10 -2.30
N VAL A 22 16.00 4.38 -3.23
CA VAL A 22 17.43 4.49 -3.53
C VAL A 22 17.65 5.56 -4.61
N GLU A 23 16.72 5.69 -5.57
CA GLU A 23 16.70 6.79 -6.57
C GLU A 23 15.87 8.00 -6.10
N ALA A 24 14.82 7.79 -5.30
CA ALA A 24 13.99 8.82 -4.69
C ALA A 24 14.54 9.13 -3.29
N ARG A 25 14.90 10.38 -3.01
CA ARG A 25 15.36 10.79 -1.67
C ARG A 25 14.28 10.44 -0.62
N TYR A 26 14.69 10.18 0.63
CA TYR A 26 13.83 9.90 1.82
C TYR A 26 12.61 10.82 1.99
N PHE A 27 12.59 11.98 1.31
CA PHE A 27 11.53 12.99 1.33
C PHE A 27 10.58 12.99 0.12
N GLU A 28 10.70 12.04 -0.82
CA GLU A 28 9.94 12.05 -2.07
C GLU A 28 8.66 11.18 -2.04
N HIS A 29 8.28 10.66 -0.87
CA HIS A 29 7.04 9.92 -0.67
C HIS A 29 6.20 10.44 0.48
N ASN A 30 4.89 10.54 0.25
CA ASN A 30 3.89 10.93 1.25
C ASN A 30 3.15 9.72 1.83
N LEU A 31 3.83 8.57 2.00
CA LEU A 31 3.21 7.37 2.61
C LEU A 31 2.74 7.58 4.06
N TRP A 32 3.26 8.61 4.74
CA TRP A 32 2.73 9.10 6.02
C TRP A 32 1.24 9.50 5.94
N LEU A 33 0.72 9.78 4.74
CA LEU A 33 -0.71 9.98 4.50
C LEU A 33 -1.52 8.72 4.80
N ILE A 34 -0.95 7.53 4.61
CA ILE A 34 -1.61 6.24 4.84
C ILE A 34 -1.49 5.88 6.32
N ASP A 35 -0.25 5.78 6.81
CA ASP A 35 0.09 5.41 8.18
C ASP A 35 1.46 6.02 8.52
N ASP A 36 1.62 6.56 9.72
CA ASP A 36 2.82 7.24 10.17
C ASP A 36 4.02 6.30 10.31
N ALA A 37 3.80 5.02 10.62
CA ALA A 37 4.86 4.00 10.60
C ALA A 37 5.46 3.82 9.20
N LEU A 38 4.68 4.09 8.14
CA LEU A 38 5.16 3.99 6.76
C LEU A 38 6.08 5.14 6.36
N ALA A 39 6.17 6.21 7.16
CA ALA A 39 7.17 7.26 6.95
C ALA A 39 8.61 6.74 7.17
N PHE A 40 8.78 5.65 7.91
CA PHE A 40 10.07 5.11 8.31
C PHE A 40 10.50 3.90 7.47
N LEU A 41 9.87 3.67 6.32
CA LEU A 41 10.15 2.51 5.48
C LEU A 41 11.58 2.56 4.91
N PRO A 42 12.42 1.54 5.18
CA PRO A 42 13.76 1.47 4.63
C PRO A 42 13.76 1.12 3.14
N TYR A 43 12.66 0.59 2.58
CA TYR A 43 12.54 0.29 1.16
C TYR A 43 11.09 0.34 0.65
N ILE A 44 10.88 1.04 -0.48
CA ILE A 44 9.59 1.10 -1.17
C ILE A 44 9.83 0.81 -2.65
N SER A 45 8.95 0.01 -3.24
CA SER A 45 8.96 -0.29 -4.68
C SER A 45 7.57 -0.07 -5.28
N SER A 46 7.44 0.98 -6.10
CA SER A 46 6.25 1.22 -6.93
C SER A 46 6.56 0.91 -8.40
N ASP A 47 5.59 0.37 -9.13
CA ASP A 47 5.63 0.24 -10.59
C ASP A 47 6.76 -0.63 -11.19
N ARG A 48 7.49 -1.41 -10.40
CA ARG A 48 8.49 -2.34 -10.93
C ARG A 48 7.92 -3.74 -11.02
N THR A 49 8.14 -4.39 -12.17
CA THR A 49 8.22 -5.85 -12.13
C THR A 49 9.23 -6.18 -11.05
N MET A 50 8.94 -7.12 -10.16
CA MET A 50 9.83 -7.48 -9.04
C MET A 50 11.24 -7.99 -9.51
N HIS A 51 11.55 -7.90 -10.82
CA HIS A 51 12.83 -8.12 -11.48
C HIS A 51 13.58 -6.82 -11.85
N GLY A 52 13.12 -5.64 -11.43
CA GLY A 52 13.83 -4.36 -11.65
C GLY A 52 13.70 -3.76 -13.06
N GLY A 53 12.92 -4.37 -13.95
CA GLY A 53 12.71 -3.87 -15.32
C GLY A 53 11.55 -2.88 -15.43
N GLY A 54 11.73 -1.84 -16.27
CA GLY A 54 10.67 -0.95 -16.72
C GLY A 54 9.61 -1.66 -17.57
N ARG A 55 8.35 -1.22 -17.43
CA ARG A 55 7.12 -1.86 -17.93
C ARG A 55 6.96 -1.86 -19.46
N LYS A 56 6.19 -2.85 -19.99
CA LYS A 56 5.53 -2.79 -21.32
C LYS A 56 4.03 -2.42 -21.18
N THR A 57 3.46 -1.77 -22.20
CA THR A 57 2.04 -1.38 -22.23
C THR A 57 1.13 -2.57 -21.94
N GLY A 58 0.41 -2.55 -20.82
CA GLY A 58 -0.49 -3.64 -20.40
C GLY A 58 -0.16 -4.30 -19.06
N ASP A 59 1.05 -4.13 -18.51
CA ASP A 59 1.41 -4.78 -17.24
C ASP A 59 0.59 -4.26 -16.05
N LYS A 60 0.01 -5.15 -15.25
CA LYS A 60 -0.72 -4.76 -14.05
C LYS A 60 0.30 -4.34 -13.00
N VAL A 61 0.18 -3.09 -12.56
CA VAL A 61 1.06 -2.44 -11.59
C VAL A 61 0.47 -2.63 -10.19
N THR A 62 1.29 -3.01 -9.23
CA THR A 62 0.94 -3.02 -7.81
C THR A 62 1.99 -2.21 -7.05
N ASP A 63 1.56 -1.36 -6.12
CA ASP A 63 2.46 -0.62 -5.24
C ASP A 63 2.77 -1.45 -3.99
N ILE A 64 4.07 -1.63 -3.72
CA ILE A 64 4.51 -2.46 -2.61
C ILE A 64 5.49 -1.68 -1.73
N ALA A 65 5.19 -1.61 -0.45
CA ALA A 65 6.06 -1.04 0.57
C ALA A 65 6.66 -2.17 1.46
N PHE A 66 7.92 -2.04 1.84
CA PHE A 66 8.59 -3.01 2.71
C PHE A 66 9.14 -2.32 3.95
N PHE A 67 8.85 -2.89 5.11
CA PHE A 67 9.31 -2.39 6.40
C PHE A 67 10.22 -3.43 7.05
N ASP A 68 11.45 -3.05 7.40
CA ASP A 68 12.36 -3.87 8.19
C ASP A 68 12.57 -3.17 9.52
N ASP A 69 12.14 -3.81 10.59
CA ASP A 69 12.11 -3.23 11.92
C ASP A 69 12.82 -4.16 12.89
N SER A 70 14.14 -4.14 12.80
CA SER A 70 15.01 -4.87 13.70
C SER A 70 15.16 -4.20 15.08
N MET A 71 14.32 -3.22 15.45
CA MET A 71 14.52 -2.48 16.71
C MET A 71 13.28 -2.22 17.58
N VAL A 72 12.05 -2.19 17.06
CA VAL A 72 10.92 -1.67 17.88
C VAL A 72 10.48 -2.63 19.00
N LEU A 73 10.87 -3.91 19.02
CA LEU A 73 10.35 -4.87 20.02
C LEU A 73 11.35 -5.87 20.64
N GLY A 74 12.65 -5.75 20.37
CA GLY A 74 13.67 -6.59 21.03
C GLY A 74 13.77 -8.04 20.52
N ASP A 75 13.01 -8.42 19.49
CA ASP A 75 13.24 -9.63 18.70
C ASP A 75 13.99 -9.27 17.42
N ASN A 76 15.11 -9.96 17.18
CA ASN A 76 16.22 -9.38 16.42
C ASN A 76 16.20 -9.62 14.89
N ASP A 77 15.19 -10.29 14.30
CA ASP A 77 15.28 -10.75 12.90
C ASP A 77 13.92 -10.95 12.20
N GLY A 78 13.12 -9.90 12.00
CA GLY A 78 11.79 -10.04 11.39
C GLY A 78 11.41 -8.96 10.37
N THR A 79 11.06 -9.38 9.15
CA THR A 79 10.57 -8.48 8.09
C THR A 79 9.06 -8.22 8.22
N THR A 80 8.64 -6.97 8.02
CA THR A 80 7.24 -6.57 7.84
C THR A 80 6.96 -6.22 6.38
N ILE A 81 5.93 -6.84 5.78
CA ILE A 81 5.52 -6.53 4.40
C ILE A 81 4.26 -5.66 4.45
N THR A 82 4.27 -4.52 3.76
CA THR A 82 3.09 -3.64 3.65
C THR A 82 2.72 -3.40 2.19
N ILE A 83 1.57 -3.89 1.76
CA ILE A 83 1.10 -3.69 0.38
C ILE A 83 0.16 -2.49 0.34
N VAL A 84 0.30 -1.61 -0.65
CA VAL A 84 -0.63 -0.51 -0.85
C VAL A 84 -1.23 -0.65 -2.24
N GLU A 85 -2.52 -0.90 -2.32
CA GLU A 85 -3.23 -1.02 -3.59
C GLU A 85 -4.12 0.20 -3.80
N PHE A 86 -3.67 1.13 -4.64
CA PHE A 86 -4.51 2.26 -5.05
C PHE A 86 -5.47 1.87 -6.17
N LYS A 87 -6.56 2.63 -6.27
CA LYS A 87 -7.49 2.55 -7.39
C LYS A 87 -7.93 3.94 -7.80
N ARG A 88 -8.11 4.15 -9.10
CA ARG A 88 -8.70 5.39 -9.63
C ARG A 88 -9.90 5.88 -8.78
N PRO A 89 -9.89 7.17 -8.38
CA PRO A 89 -11.03 7.79 -7.71
C PRO A 89 -12.34 7.54 -8.45
N SER A 90 -13.40 7.30 -7.67
CA SER A 90 -14.75 7.04 -8.13
C SER A 90 -14.89 5.83 -9.08
N ARG A 91 -13.91 4.91 -9.12
CA ARG A 91 -14.05 3.63 -9.83
C ARG A 91 -15.22 2.84 -9.24
N ASN A 92 -16.07 2.26 -10.09
CA ASN A 92 -17.27 1.53 -9.65
C ASN A 92 -17.60 0.30 -10.53
N ASP A 93 -16.58 -0.33 -11.10
CA ASP A 93 -16.66 -1.51 -11.96
C ASP A 93 -15.92 -2.72 -11.35
N TYR A 94 -15.91 -2.82 -10.02
CA TYR A 94 -15.25 -3.92 -9.30
C TYR A 94 -16.05 -5.23 -9.41
N SER A 95 -15.34 -6.36 -9.50
CA SER A 95 -15.98 -7.68 -9.52
C SER A 95 -15.20 -8.70 -8.69
N PHE A 96 -15.92 -9.39 -7.79
CA PHE A 96 -15.36 -10.40 -6.89
C PHE A 96 -14.89 -11.61 -7.69
N GLY A 97 -13.70 -12.13 -7.35
CA GLY A 97 -13.14 -13.34 -7.98
C GLY A 97 -12.38 -13.07 -9.29
N ASN A 98 -12.33 -11.82 -9.77
CA ASN A 98 -11.56 -11.45 -10.95
C ASN A 98 -10.37 -10.58 -10.56
N VAL A 99 -9.17 -11.14 -10.62
CA VAL A 99 -7.90 -10.51 -10.21
C VAL A 99 -7.60 -9.17 -10.91
N LYS A 100 -8.24 -8.85 -12.04
CA LYS A 100 -8.08 -7.54 -12.72
C LYS A 100 -8.95 -6.44 -12.11
N SER A 101 -10.01 -6.81 -11.42
CA SER A 101 -11.04 -5.91 -10.90
C SER A 101 -11.34 -6.11 -9.42
N ASP A 102 -10.63 -7.01 -8.75
CA ASP A 102 -10.80 -7.33 -7.34
C ASP A 102 -9.54 -6.88 -6.57
N PRO A 103 -9.55 -5.71 -5.91
CA PRO A 103 -8.36 -5.19 -5.23
C PRO A 103 -7.88 -6.10 -4.10
N VAL A 104 -8.75 -6.92 -3.51
CA VAL A 104 -8.35 -7.86 -2.46
C VAL A 104 -7.50 -8.97 -3.06
N LEU A 105 -7.90 -9.53 -4.21
CA LEU A 105 -7.09 -10.52 -4.91
C LEU A 105 -5.78 -9.94 -5.43
N GLN A 106 -5.75 -8.64 -5.76
CA GLN A 106 -4.53 -7.95 -6.19
C GLN A 106 -3.50 -7.87 -5.06
N VAL A 107 -3.95 -7.52 -3.86
CA VAL A 107 -3.13 -7.56 -2.65
C VAL A 107 -2.62 -8.97 -2.36
N ILE A 108 -3.48 -9.99 -2.42
CA ILE A 108 -3.10 -11.38 -2.13
C ILE A 108 -2.07 -11.89 -3.13
N GLU A 109 -2.32 -11.74 -4.44
CA GLU A 109 -1.40 -12.17 -5.51
C GLU A 109 -0.02 -11.49 -5.36
N THR A 110 -0.02 -10.24 -4.87
CA THR A 110 1.20 -9.48 -4.64
C THR A 110 1.97 -10.00 -3.44
N LEU A 111 1.27 -10.29 -2.34
CA LEU A 111 1.89 -10.91 -1.16
C LEU A 111 2.50 -12.26 -1.51
N GLU A 112 1.76 -13.12 -2.21
CA GLU A 112 2.23 -14.44 -2.64
C GLU A 112 3.51 -14.31 -3.45
N LYS A 113 3.52 -13.47 -4.49
CA LYS A 113 4.72 -13.19 -5.30
C LYS A 113 5.89 -12.64 -4.49
N ALA A 114 5.62 -11.79 -3.50
CA ALA A 114 6.65 -11.30 -2.58
C ALA A 114 7.25 -12.48 -1.79
N THR A 115 6.40 -13.23 -1.10
CA THR A 115 6.83 -14.34 -0.23
C THR A 115 7.53 -15.46 -1.00
N GLU A 116 7.04 -15.85 -2.19
CA GLU A 116 7.64 -16.88 -3.04
C GLU A 116 9.08 -16.53 -3.46
N ARG A 117 9.35 -15.25 -3.76
CA ARG A 117 10.71 -14.82 -4.14
C ARG A 117 11.66 -14.78 -2.95
N GLY A 118 11.13 -14.55 -1.74
CA GLY A 118 11.91 -14.43 -0.51
C GLY A 118 12.89 -13.24 -0.49
N SER A 119 12.93 -12.41 -1.54
CA SER A 119 13.84 -11.28 -1.65
C SER A 119 13.42 -10.28 -2.74
N ILE A 120 13.99 -9.07 -2.68
CA ILE A 120 13.88 -8.05 -3.71
C ILE A 120 15.26 -7.51 -4.10
N THR A 121 15.44 -7.27 -5.39
CA THR A 121 16.60 -6.52 -5.92
C THR A 121 16.25 -5.03 -6.00
N LYS A 122 17.05 -4.20 -5.32
CA LYS A 122 16.95 -2.73 -5.37
C LYS A 122 17.56 -2.18 -6.67
N SER A 123 17.29 -0.91 -7.00
CA SER A 123 17.85 -0.21 -8.19
C SER A 123 19.38 -0.25 -8.25
N ASP A 124 20.03 -0.15 -7.09
CA ASP A 124 21.50 -0.22 -6.98
C ASP A 124 22.08 -1.64 -7.13
N GLY A 125 21.22 -2.64 -7.39
CA GLY A 125 21.60 -4.04 -7.53
C GLY A 125 21.79 -4.80 -6.22
N THR A 126 21.61 -4.16 -5.06
CA THR A 126 21.63 -4.85 -3.76
C THR A 126 20.36 -5.67 -3.56
N PHE A 127 20.44 -6.72 -2.73
CA PHE A 127 19.30 -7.58 -2.42
C PHE A 127 18.82 -7.33 -0.99
N PHE A 128 17.51 -7.27 -0.81
CA PHE A 128 16.85 -7.30 0.49
C PHE A 128 16.15 -8.65 0.65
N ALA A 129 16.60 -9.47 1.60
CA ALA A 129 16.03 -10.79 1.86
C ALA A 129 14.94 -10.69 2.93
N PHE A 130 13.81 -11.36 2.72
CA PHE A 130 12.74 -11.47 3.70
C PHE A 130 13.15 -12.49 4.77
N ARG A 131 13.85 -12.03 5.80
CA ARG A 131 14.26 -12.87 6.94
C ARG A 131 13.10 -12.97 7.92
N GLY A 132 12.37 -14.08 7.87
CA GLY A 132 11.20 -14.33 8.73
C GLY A 132 10.14 -13.25 8.57
N VAL A 133 9.18 -13.40 7.65
CA VAL A 133 8.08 -12.44 7.52
C VAL A 133 7.19 -12.54 8.75
N VAL A 134 7.39 -11.66 9.73
CA VAL A 134 6.67 -11.67 11.01
C VAL A 134 5.33 -10.96 10.89
N ARG A 135 5.20 -9.99 9.97
CA ARG A 135 3.99 -9.15 9.85
C ARG A 135 3.64 -8.84 8.42
N ARG A 136 2.35 -8.87 8.11
CA ARG A 136 1.81 -8.57 6.79
C ARG A 136 0.63 -7.62 6.95
N PHE A 137 0.74 -6.45 6.32
CA PHE A 137 -0.29 -5.44 6.28
C PHE A 137 -0.63 -5.12 4.83
N ALA A 138 -1.87 -4.70 4.60
CA ALA A 138 -2.23 -4.07 3.34
C ALA A 138 -3.25 -2.95 3.51
N PHE A 139 -3.15 -1.99 2.61
CA PHE A 139 -4.05 -0.87 2.46
C PHE A 139 -4.62 -0.86 1.06
N ILE A 140 -5.94 -0.90 0.92
CA ILE A 140 -6.64 -0.67 -0.34
C ILE A 140 -7.18 0.76 -0.28
N ILE A 141 -6.58 1.65 -1.06
CA ILE A 141 -6.99 3.05 -1.12
C ILE A 141 -7.88 3.26 -2.35
N ALA A 142 -9.18 3.27 -2.08
CA ALA A 142 -10.21 3.31 -3.12
C ALA A 142 -11.53 3.83 -2.54
N ASP A 143 -12.21 4.71 -3.27
CA ASP A 143 -13.52 5.21 -2.85
C ASP A 143 -14.51 4.05 -2.68
N LEU A 144 -15.26 4.06 -1.58
CA LEU A 144 -16.20 3.01 -1.19
C LEU A 144 -17.48 3.02 -2.05
N THR A 145 -17.31 2.83 -3.35
CA THR A 145 -18.42 2.76 -4.31
C THR A 145 -19.23 1.47 -4.14
N PRO A 146 -20.49 1.41 -4.61
CA PRO A 146 -21.34 0.24 -4.43
C PRO A 146 -20.73 -1.09 -4.88
N SER A 147 -19.99 -1.10 -6.00
CA SER A 147 -19.32 -2.30 -6.47
C SER A 147 -18.13 -2.70 -5.59
N LEU A 148 -17.36 -1.73 -5.06
CA LEU A 148 -16.26 -2.04 -4.13
C LEU A 148 -16.79 -2.61 -2.81
N VAL A 149 -17.79 -1.95 -2.21
CA VAL A 149 -18.42 -2.42 -0.96
C VAL A 149 -18.97 -3.84 -1.12
N LYS A 150 -19.56 -4.16 -2.29
CA LYS A 150 -20.01 -5.51 -2.61
C LYS A 150 -18.86 -6.52 -2.66
N VAL A 151 -17.72 -6.16 -3.25
CA VAL A 151 -16.52 -7.01 -3.29
C VAL A 151 -15.95 -7.21 -1.89
N LEU A 152 -15.77 -6.14 -1.11
CA LEU A 152 -15.24 -6.19 0.26
C LEU A 152 -16.11 -7.09 1.16
N LYS A 153 -17.44 -6.96 1.10
CA LYS A 153 -18.37 -7.82 1.86
C LYS A 153 -18.27 -9.30 1.46
N LYS A 154 -18.04 -9.60 0.18
CA LYS A 154 -17.83 -10.99 -0.30
C LYS A 154 -16.50 -11.58 0.17
N HIS A 155 -15.53 -10.74 0.52
CA HIS A 155 -14.28 -11.12 1.19
C HIS A 155 -14.35 -11.03 2.72
N ASP A 156 -15.57 -10.95 3.28
CA ASP A 156 -15.86 -10.88 4.71
C ASP A 156 -15.26 -9.68 5.46
N PHE A 157 -14.96 -8.58 4.77
CA PHE A 157 -14.55 -7.35 5.43
C PHE A 157 -15.68 -6.78 6.30
N LYS A 158 -15.29 -6.20 7.44
CA LYS A 158 -16.20 -5.59 8.42
C LYS A 158 -15.86 -4.12 8.61
N ASN A 159 -16.85 -3.31 8.93
CA ASN A 159 -16.69 -1.88 9.18
C ASN A 159 -17.56 -1.41 10.36
N ASP A 160 -17.85 -2.30 11.31
CA ASP A 160 -18.84 -2.07 12.38
C ASP A 160 -18.44 -0.91 13.31
N TRP A 161 -17.15 -0.67 13.48
CA TRP A 161 -16.61 0.39 14.34
C TRP A 161 -16.44 1.73 13.63
N ASN A 162 -16.26 1.70 12.31
CA ASN A 162 -16.11 2.89 11.48
C ASN A 162 -16.65 2.60 10.09
N PRO A 163 -17.78 3.22 9.68
CA PRO A 163 -18.40 2.93 8.40
C PRO A 163 -17.51 3.27 7.20
N GLU A 164 -16.53 4.16 7.38
CA GLU A 164 -15.60 4.62 6.35
C GLU A 164 -14.37 3.72 6.16
N ILE A 165 -14.16 2.74 7.04
CA ILE A 165 -12.99 1.86 7.01
C ILE A 165 -13.43 0.41 7.11
N PHE A 166 -13.20 -0.35 6.05
CA PHE A 166 -13.37 -1.79 6.04
C PHE A 166 -12.08 -2.48 6.46
N VAL A 167 -12.17 -3.47 7.34
CA VAL A 167 -11.02 -4.25 7.83
C VAL A 167 -11.26 -5.74 7.70
N ARG A 168 -10.20 -6.49 7.43
CA ARG A 168 -10.18 -7.95 7.49
C ARG A 168 -8.77 -8.45 7.80
N TYR A 169 -8.65 -9.22 8.89
CA TYR A 169 -7.53 -10.15 9.02
C TYR A 169 -7.85 -11.42 8.24
N ARG A 170 -6.93 -11.91 7.40
CA ARG A 170 -7.10 -13.15 6.66
C ARG A 170 -6.12 -14.20 7.17
N ASP A 171 -6.65 -15.30 7.69
CA ASP A 171 -5.87 -16.32 8.40
C ASP A 171 -4.93 -17.08 7.45
N ASN A 172 -5.38 -17.42 6.24
CA ASN A 172 -4.58 -18.19 5.28
C ASN A 172 -3.33 -17.44 4.81
N GLU A 173 -3.48 -16.15 4.52
CA GLU A 173 -2.38 -15.30 4.05
C GLU A 173 -1.70 -14.54 5.21
N GLU A 174 -2.17 -14.73 6.44
CA GLU A 174 -1.71 -14.07 7.68
C GLU A 174 -1.57 -12.54 7.54
N ILE A 175 -2.49 -11.91 6.81
CA ILE A 175 -2.44 -10.49 6.45
C ILE A 175 -3.61 -9.70 7.04
N PHE A 176 -3.30 -8.54 7.60
CA PHE A 176 -4.31 -7.56 8.00
C PHE A 176 -4.51 -6.53 6.89
N VAL A 177 -5.73 -6.44 6.36
CA VAL A 177 -6.08 -5.53 5.26
C VAL A 177 -7.06 -4.48 5.74
N GLN A 178 -6.77 -3.21 5.43
CA GLN A 178 -7.68 -2.07 5.58
C GLN A 178 -8.06 -1.51 4.22
N ALA A 179 -9.32 -1.16 4.02
CA ALA A 179 -9.81 -0.56 2.79
C ALA A 179 -10.62 0.70 3.11
N PHE A 180 -10.23 1.84 2.53
CA PHE A 180 -10.88 3.12 2.76
C PHE A 180 -10.66 4.09 1.59
N GLY A 181 -11.53 5.11 1.53
CA GLY A 181 -11.53 6.11 0.46
C GLY A 181 -10.48 7.20 0.62
N TYR A 182 -10.33 8.02 -0.43
CA TYR A 182 -9.36 9.12 -0.42
C TYR A 182 -9.72 10.23 0.59
N ASP A 183 -11.01 10.48 0.82
CA ASP A 183 -11.45 11.45 1.83
C ASP A 183 -11.02 11.02 3.24
N THR A 184 -11.20 9.73 3.56
CA THR A 184 -10.78 9.13 4.83
C THR A 184 -9.26 9.15 4.99
N LEU A 185 -8.51 8.89 3.91
CA LEU A 185 -7.05 9.04 3.89
C LEU A 185 -6.62 10.45 4.32
N VAL A 186 -7.19 11.47 3.67
CA VAL A 186 -6.88 12.88 3.97
C VAL A 186 -7.29 13.27 5.38
N ALA A 187 -8.48 12.85 5.81
CA ALA A 187 -8.99 13.12 7.16
C ALA A 187 -8.10 12.51 8.24
N ASN A 188 -7.70 11.26 8.07
CA ASN A 188 -6.81 10.56 9.00
C ASN A 188 -5.42 11.21 9.05
N ALA A 189 -4.85 11.58 7.90
CA ALA A 189 -3.57 12.26 7.81
C ALA A 189 -3.58 13.62 8.52
N LYS A 190 -4.65 14.41 8.34
CA LYS A 190 -4.84 15.68 9.06
C LYS A 190 -4.94 15.46 10.57
N LYS A 191 -5.76 14.49 10.99
CA LYS A 191 -6.01 14.19 12.40
C LYS A 191 -4.73 13.74 13.12
N ARG A 192 -3.92 12.87 12.51
CA ARG A 192 -2.63 12.42 13.07
C ARG A 192 -1.66 13.58 13.32
N ASN A 193 -1.63 14.56 12.42
CA ASN A 193 -0.73 15.71 12.52
C ASN A 193 -1.33 16.91 13.25
N GLN A 194 -2.59 16.83 13.71
CA GLN A 194 -3.29 17.95 14.33
C GLN A 194 -2.56 18.47 15.56
N ALA A 195 -2.08 17.59 16.44
CA ALA A 195 -1.34 17.99 17.63
C ALA A 195 -0.03 18.72 17.29
N PHE A 196 0.65 18.30 16.22
CA PHE A 196 1.86 18.95 15.72
C PHE A 196 1.55 20.34 15.15
N PHE A 197 0.50 20.47 14.35
CA PHE A 197 0.06 21.76 13.81
C PHE A 197 -0.36 22.73 14.92
N SER A 198 -1.11 22.26 15.92
CA SER A 198 -1.50 23.09 17.06
C SER A 198 -0.30 23.63 17.85
N VAL A 199 0.73 22.79 18.06
CA VAL A 199 1.93 23.20 18.81
C VAL A 199 2.82 24.15 18.00
N LEU A 200 3.00 23.93 16.69
CA LEU A 200 3.92 24.72 15.86
C LEU A 200 3.30 25.96 15.21
N LEU A 201 2.01 25.89 14.86
CA LEU A 201 1.31 26.93 14.12
C LEU A 201 0.35 27.73 15.03
N GLY A 202 0.10 27.27 16.26
CA GLY A 202 -0.76 27.97 17.22
C GLY A 202 -2.25 27.92 16.86
N GLU A 203 -2.68 26.92 16.08
CA GLU A 203 -4.08 26.64 15.76
C GLU A 203 -4.80 25.79 16.82
#